data_AF-A0A7S2X581-F1
#
_entry.id   AF-A0A7S2X581-F1
#
_cell.length_a   1.000
_cell.length_b   1.000
_cell.length_c   1.000
_cell.angle_alpha   90.00
_cell.angle_beta   90.00
_cell.angle_gamma   90.00
#
_symmetry.space_group_name_H-M   'P 1'
#
loop_
_entity.id
_entity.type
_entity.pdbx_description
1 polymer ?
#
loop_
_entity_poly.entity_id
_entity_poly.type
_entity_poly.pdbx_seq_one_letter_code
_entity_poly.pdbx_strand_id
1 'polypeptide(L)'
;KKMSNAAARPTVSVFDALEGENKVVGNVALPSVLTAPIRPDLVNVVHAQINKNKRQAYCVRPDAGMQTAAESWGTGRAVSRIPRVPGGGTHRAGQGAFGNMCRGGRMFNPTRIW
;
A
#
# COMPACT_ATOMS: atom_id res chain seq x y z
N LYS A 1 -32.44 13.00 -12.36
CA LYS A 1 -32.45 13.71 -13.66
C LYS A 1 -32.04 12.69 -14.73
N LYS A 2 -32.95 12.23 -15.60
CA LYS A 2 -32.64 11.26 -16.68
C LYS A 2 -31.49 11.84 -17.51
N MET A 3 -30.35 11.16 -17.62
CA MET A 3 -29.34 11.53 -18.62
C MET A 3 -29.93 11.24 -20.00
N SER A 4 -29.79 12.23 -20.89
CA SER A 4 -30.34 12.23 -22.24
C SER A 4 -29.77 11.09 -23.07
N ASN A 5 -30.65 10.28 -23.64
CA ASN A 5 -30.38 9.17 -24.57
C ASN A 5 -29.86 9.63 -25.96
N ALA A 6 -29.22 10.80 -26.03
CA ALA A 6 -29.03 11.59 -27.25
C ALA A 6 -27.69 11.32 -27.98
N ALA A 7 -26.78 10.53 -27.41
CA ALA A 7 -25.45 10.28 -27.97
C ALA A 7 -25.21 8.82 -28.43
N ALA A 8 -26.20 7.94 -28.35
CA ALA A 8 -26.06 6.55 -28.75
C ALA A 8 -26.28 6.40 -30.26
N ARG A 9 -25.21 6.15 -31.04
CA ARG A 9 -25.38 5.59 -32.38
C ARG A 9 -26.02 4.20 -32.23
N PRO A 10 -27.14 3.90 -32.92
CA PRO A 10 -27.85 2.63 -32.73
C PRO A 10 -27.02 1.43 -33.22
N THR A 11 -26.09 1.65 -34.15
CA THR A 11 -25.23 0.61 -34.75
C THR A 11 -23.78 1.06 -34.83
N VAL A 12 -22.86 0.10 -34.72
CA VAL A 12 -21.41 0.23 -34.85
C VAL A 12 -20.95 -0.57 -36.07
N SER A 13 -20.03 -0.01 -36.85
CA SER A 13 -19.43 -0.68 -38.02
C SER A 13 -18.39 -1.70 -37.58
N VAL A 14 -18.40 -2.88 -38.21
CA VAL A 14 -17.41 -3.95 -38.04
C VAL A 14 -16.41 -3.84 -39.19
N PHE A 15 -15.15 -3.59 -38.84
CA PHE A 15 -14.05 -3.51 -39.80
C PHE A 15 -13.41 -4.88 -40.04
N ASP A 16 -12.84 -5.07 -41.23
CA ASP A 16 -12.04 -6.24 -41.57
C ASP A 16 -10.75 -6.28 -40.72
N ALA A 17 -10.38 -7.45 -40.20
CA ALA A 17 -9.21 -7.59 -39.34
C ALA A 17 -7.87 -7.38 -40.07
N LEU A 18 -7.84 -7.56 -41.39
CA LEU A 18 -6.62 -7.50 -42.20
C LEU A 18 -6.49 -6.17 -42.96
N GLU A 19 -7.59 -5.64 -43.48
CA GLU A 19 -7.62 -4.39 -44.26
C GLU A 19 -7.97 -3.15 -43.43
N GLY A 20 -8.32 -3.33 -42.15
CA GLY A 20 -8.53 -2.25 -41.19
C GLY A 20 -9.68 -1.31 -41.56
N GLU A 21 -9.48 0.00 -41.35
CA GLU A 21 -10.50 1.03 -41.56
C GLU A 21 -10.98 1.14 -43.02
N ASN A 22 -10.24 0.58 -43.97
CA ASN A 22 -10.52 0.69 -45.40
C ASN A 22 -11.69 -0.20 -45.87
N LYS A 23 -12.14 -1.16 -45.03
CA LYS A 23 -13.23 -2.09 -45.40
C LYS A 23 -14.17 -2.38 -44.23
N VAL A 24 -15.41 -1.90 -44.37
CA VAL A 24 -16.53 -2.24 -43.46
C VAL A 24 -17.18 -3.54 -43.94
N VAL A 25 -17.17 -4.56 -43.09
CA VAL A 25 -17.66 -5.91 -43.40
C VAL A 25 -19.10 -6.13 -42.89
N GLY A 26 -19.56 -5.33 -41.92
CA GLY A 26 -20.95 -5.39 -41.44
C GLY A 26 -21.26 -4.36 -40.37
N ASN A 27 -22.49 -4.38 -39.85
CA ASN A 27 -22.95 -3.49 -38.78
C ASN A 27 -23.56 -4.32 -37.64
N VAL A 28 -23.29 -3.93 -36.39
CA VAL A 28 -23.82 -4.56 -35.18
C VAL A 28 -24.51 -3.50 -34.31
N ALA A 29 -25.58 -3.85 -33.60
CA ALA A 29 -26.24 -2.94 -32.67
C ALA A 29 -25.29 -2.54 -31.53
N LEU A 30 -25.31 -1.27 -31.11
CA LEU A 30 -24.48 -0.79 -30.01
C LEU A 30 -24.88 -1.49 -28.70
N PRO A 31 -23.95 -2.17 -27.99
CA PRO A 31 -24.23 -2.77 -26.70
C PRO A 31 -24.72 -1.74 -25.68
N SER A 32 -25.78 -2.06 -24.93
CA SER A 32 -26.40 -1.16 -23.95
C SER A 32 -25.45 -0.68 -22.85
N VAL A 33 -24.37 -1.41 -22.56
CA VAL A 33 -23.37 -1.01 -21.56
C VAL A 33 -22.58 0.24 -21.98
N LEU A 34 -22.42 0.51 -23.27
CA LEU A 34 -21.65 1.65 -23.78
C LEU A 34 -22.40 2.98 -23.65
N THR A 35 -23.71 2.94 -23.37
CA THR A 35 -24.53 4.13 -23.09
C THR A 35 -24.79 4.32 -21.60
N ALA A 36 -24.27 3.43 -20.75
CA ALA A 36 -24.40 3.52 -19.32
C ALA A 36 -23.75 4.81 -18.77
N PRO A 37 -24.28 5.37 -17.68
CA PRO A 37 -23.72 6.57 -17.05
C PRO A 37 -22.29 6.31 -16.58
N ILE A 38 -21.33 7.11 -17.05
CA ILE A 38 -19.95 7.04 -16.57
C ILE A 38 -19.89 7.64 -15.17
N ARG A 39 -19.62 6.79 -14.17
CA ARG A 39 -19.48 7.16 -12.74
C ARG A 39 -18.03 7.00 -12.26
N PRO A 40 -17.17 8.01 -12.43
CA PRO A 40 -15.76 7.91 -12.06
C PRO A 40 -15.57 7.73 -10.55
N ASP A 41 -16.49 8.22 -9.74
CA ASP A 41 -16.54 8.00 -8.29
C ASP A 41 -16.61 6.51 -7.95
N LEU A 42 -17.55 5.77 -8.56
CA LEU A 42 -17.71 4.34 -8.33
C LEU A 42 -16.53 3.53 -8.87
N VAL A 43 -16.05 3.87 -10.07
CA VAL A 43 -14.89 3.20 -10.66
C VAL A 43 -13.67 3.32 -9.74
N ASN A 44 -13.42 4.52 -9.21
CA ASN A 44 -12.28 4.75 -8.30
C ASN A 44 -12.42 3.99 -6.98
N VAL A 45 -13.62 3.96 -6.38
CA VAL A 45 -13.87 3.22 -5.13
C VAL A 45 -13.66 1.72 -5.32
N VAL A 46 -14.27 1.14 -6.35
CA VAL A 46 -14.18 -0.30 -6.63
C VAL A 46 -12.75 -0.69 -6.99
N HIS A 47 -12.08 0.10 -7.84
CA HIS A 47 -10.68 -0.14 -8.20
C HIS A 47 -9.77 -0.12 -6.97
N ALA A 48 -9.91 0.89 -6.10
CA ALA A 48 -9.10 0.99 -4.89
C ALA A 48 -9.30 -0.19 -3.93
N GLN A 49 -10.53 -0.67 -3.78
CA GLN A 49 -10.84 -1.83 -2.93
C GLN A 49 -10.28 -3.13 -3.51
N ILE A 50 -10.52 -3.42 -4.79
CA ILE A 50 -9.99 -4.62 -5.46
C ILE A 50 -8.46 -4.62 -5.44
N ASN A 51 -7.83 -3.46 -5.63
CA ASN A 51 -6.37 -3.34 -5.59
C ASN A 51 -5.79 -3.61 -4.19
N LYS A 52 -6.51 -3.24 -3.12
CA LYS A 52 -6.09 -3.55 -1.75
C LYS A 52 -6.11 -5.06 -1.46
N ASN A 53 -7.06 -5.80 -2.04
CA ASN A 53 -7.21 -7.25 -1.80
C ASN A 53 -6.02 -8.07 -2.32
N LYS A 54 -5.28 -7.59 -3.32
CA LYS A 54 -4.10 -8.29 -3.87
C LYS A 54 -2.85 -8.17 -3.00
N ARG A 55 -2.88 -7.37 -1.92
CA ARG A 55 -1.71 -7.13 -1.07
C ARG A 55 -1.46 -8.32 -0.15
N GLN A 56 -0.19 -8.67 0.03
CA GLN A 56 0.24 -9.65 1.03
C GLN A 56 0.65 -8.94 2.32
N ALA A 57 0.27 -9.52 3.46
CA ALA A 57 0.65 -8.97 4.76
C ALA A 57 2.16 -9.07 4.95
N TYR A 58 2.75 -8.03 5.56
CA TYR A 58 4.17 -7.96 5.88
C TYR A 58 4.35 -7.36 7.27
N CYS A 59 5.35 -7.82 8.01
CA CYS A 59 5.66 -7.30 9.33
C CYS A 59 7.15 -7.40 9.62
N VAL A 60 7.61 -6.63 10.60
CA VAL A 60 8.91 -6.86 11.23
C VAL A 60 8.80 -8.03 12.22
N ARG A 61 9.93 -8.64 12.60
CA ARG A 61 9.93 -9.67 13.65
C ARG A 61 9.39 -9.07 14.96
N PRO A 62 8.47 -9.75 15.68
CA PRO A 62 7.86 -9.20 16.89
C PRO A 62 8.85 -8.70 17.95
N ASP A 63 9.95 -9.44 18.14
CA ASP A 63 10.98 -9.16 19.15
C ASP A 63 12.19 -8.39 18.58
N ALA A 64 12.08 -7.84 17.36
CA ALA A 64 13.17 -7.07 16.77
C ALA A 64 13.56 -5.89 17.67
N GLY A 65 14.86 -5.79 18.00
CA GLY A 65 15.38 -4.76 18.90
C GLY A 65 15.05 -4.97 20.38
N MET A 66 14.42 -6.09 20.77
CA MET A 66 14.08 -6.43 22.16
C MET A 66 14.91 -7.58 22.76
N GLN A 67 15.76 -8.24 21.97
CA GLN A 67 16.58 -9.37 22.44
C GLN A 67 17.85 -8.95 23.19
N THR A 68 18.11 -7.64 23.33
CA THR A 68 19.29 -7.14 24.05
C THR A 68 18.91 -6.88 25.50
N ALA A 69 19.53 -7.54 26.48
CA ALA A 69 19.37 -7.16 27.87
C ALA A 69 19.88 -5.72 28.06
N ALA A 70 19.06 -4.83 28.63
CA ALA A 70 19.43 -3.44 28.87
C ALA A 70 18.56 -2.81 29.95
N GLU A 71 19.16 -1.97 30.80
CA GLU A 71 18.45 -1.19 31.82
C GLU A 71 18.97 0.24 31.83
N SER A 72 18.14 1.18 32.28
CA SER A 72 18.55 2.58 32.44
C SER A 72 19.44 2.73 33.66
N TRP A 73 20.53 3.49 33.53
CA TRP A 73 21.39 3.84 34.67
C TRP A 73 20.80 4.94 35.57
N GLY A 74 19.61 5.44 35.25
CA GLY A 74 18.96 6.52 36.00
C GLY A 74 19.65 7.88 35.81
N THR A 75 19.53 8.74 36.82
CA THR A 75 20.10 10.09 36.84
C THR A 75 21.48 10.12 37.51
N GLY A 76 22.16 11.27 37.53
CA GLY A 76 23.47 11.43 38.18
C GLY A 76 24.67 11.06 37.30
N ARG A 77 24.46 10.93 35.99
CA ARG A 77 25.49 10.72 34.97
C ARG A 77 25.26 11.72 33.84
N ALA A 78 26.32 12.18 33.17
CA ALA A 78 26.25 13.13 32.05
C ALA A 78 25.75 12.45 30.75
N VAL A 79 24.66 11.68 30.84
CA VAL A 79 24.18 10.75 29.82
C VAL A 79 22.65 10.65 29.93
N SER A 80 21.96 10.45 28.79
CA SER A 80 20.50 10.30 28.76
C SER A 80 20.00 9.04 29.49
N ARG A 81 18.76 9.09 29.99
CA ARG A 81 18.09 8.03 30.78
C ARG A 81 17.62 6.81 29.95
N ILE A 82 18.17 6.61 28.75
CA ILE A 82 17.83 5.49 27.87
C ILE A 82 18.42 4.17 28.40
N PRO A 83 17.75 3.02 28.25
CA PRO A 83 18.31 1.71 28.59
C PRO A 83 19.62 1.43 27.87
N ARG A 84 20.62 0.90 28.59
CA ARG A 84 21.97 0.64 28.06
C ARG A 84 22.35 -0.82 28.24
N VAL A 85 23.11 -1.33 27.27
CA VAL A 85 23.59 -2.72 27.28
C VAL A 85 24.60 -2.90 28.42
N PRO A 86 24.42 -3.92 29.28
CA PRO A 86 25.30 -4.19 30.41
C PRO A 86 26.65 -4.77 29.95
N GLY A 87 27.57 -4.92 30.89
CA GLY A 87 28.90 -5.47 30.66
C GLY A 87 29.96 -4.42 30.31
N GLY A 88 31.10 -4.88 29.81
CA GLY A 88 32.25 -4.06 29.43
C GLY A 88 33.16 -4.82 28.46
N GLY A 89 34.12 -4.14 27.84
CA GLY A 89 35.11 -4.76 26.94
C GLY A 89 34.65 -5.03 25.51
N THR A 90 33.40 -4.69 25.14
CA THR A 90 32.94 -4.73 23.75
C THR A 90 32.47 -3.35 23.30
N HIS A 91 32.53 -3.08 21.99
CA HIS A 91 32.03 -1.82 21.43
C HIS A 91 30.52 -1.61 21.65
N ARG A 92 29.77 -2.68 21.93
CA ARG A 92 28.30 -2.62 22.13
C ARG A 92 27.92 -2.26 23.58
N ALA A 93 28.77 -2.56 24.56
CA ALA A 93 28.51 -2.28 25.97
C ALA A 93 28.34 -0.77 26.22
N GLY A 94 27.39 -0.39 27.08
CA GLY A 94 27.10 1.02 27.42
C GLY A 94 26.35 1.82 26.36
N GLN A 95 26.17 1.30 25.14
CA GLN A 95 25.35 1.93 24.10
C GLN A 95 23.85 1.76 24.39
N GLY A 96 23.03 2.67 23.87
CA GLY A 96 21.57 2.63 24.01
C GLY A 96 20.93 1.39 23.36
N ALA A 97 19.78 0.96 23.90
CA ALA A 97 18.97 -0.15 23.41
C ALA A 97 17.48 0.10 23.67
N PHE A 98 16.62 -0.75 23.10
CA PHE A 98 15.15 -0.71 23.15
C PHE A 98 14.45 0.51 22.55
N GLY A 99 14.96 1.72 22.78
CA GLY A 99 14.33 2.96 22.32
C GLY A 99 14.25 3.03 20.79
N ASN A 100 13.15 3.60 20.29
CA ASN A 100 12.94 3.80 18.85
C ASN A 100 13.89 4.84 18.22
N MET A 101 14.57 5.63 19.06
CA MET A 101 15.65 6.53 18.65
C MET A 101 17.04 5.88 18.72
N CYS A 102 17.15 4.65 19.23
CA CYS A 102 18.42 3.95 19.36
C CYS A 102 18.71 3.12 18.11
N ARG A 103 19.96 3.16 17.65
CA ARG A 103 20.44 2.23 16.63
C ARG A 103 20.30 0.79 17.12
N GLY A 104 19.57 -0.04 16.38
CA GLY A 104 19.28 -1.43 16.75
C GLY A 104 18.24 -1.57 17.89
N GLY A 105 17.57 -0.49 18.29
CA GLY A 105 16.41 -0.53 19.18
C GLY A 105 15.12 -0.90 18.46
N ARG A 106 14.00 -0.99 19.19
CA ARG A 106 12.70 -1.35 18.63
C ARG A 106 11.97 -0.10 18.14
N MET A 107 11.38 -0.18 16.95
CA MET A 107 10.52 0.88 16.42
C MET A 107 9.27 1.10 17.28
N PHE A 108 8.80 2.34 17.37
CA PHE A 108 7.47 2.63 17.89
C PHE A 108 6.42 2.21 16.85
N ASN A 109 5.35 1.53 17.29
CA ASN A 109 4.31 0.96 16.43
C ASN A 109 4.86 0.18 15.22
N PRO A 110 5.61 -0.93 15.45
CA PRO A 110 6.16 -1.74 14.37
C PRO A 110 5.04 -2.32 13.51
N THR A 111 5.30 -2.54 12.21
CA THR A 111 4.33 -3.19 11.33
C THR A 111 3.94 -4.56 11.89
N ARG A 112 2.64 -4.81 11.94
CA ARG A 112 2.04 -6.06 12.39
C ARG A 112 1.23 -6.67 11.26
N ILE A 113 1.02 -7.97 11.33
CA ILE A 113 0.15 -8.70 10.40
C ILE A 113 -1.33 -8.34 10.67
N TRP A 114 -1.68 -8.00 11.92
CA TRP A 114 -3.01 -7.58 12.38
C TRP A 114 -2.94 -6.43 13.38
#